data_AF-A0A2T0QJS0-F1
#
_entry.id   AF-A0A2T0QJS0-F1
#
_cell.length_a   1.000
_cell.length_b   1.000
_cell.length_c   1.000
_cell.angle_alpha   90.00
_cell.angle_beta   90.00
_cell.angle_gamma   90.00
#
_symmetry.space_group_name_H-M   'P 1'
#
loop_
_entity.id
_entity.type
_entity.pdbx_description
1 polymer ?
#
loop_
_entity_poly.entity_id
_entity_poly.type
_entity_poly.pdbx_seq_one_letter_code
_entity_poly.pdbx_strand_id
1 'polypeptide(L)'
;MTERYDVRSARPDSSTLSAEDELNDVSNDTASSGRMASAVKADAPFSSLDDRHLQAHPLLSDSEIERMRAFGIEQHFQAGERLLESGMPVPGMFVLLSGRISITRRDGLGRVNEVMEQQPGRFVAEIGQLSGRPSLVDGHAVGDVTVILIPPERLRALLVAEAELGERIMRSLILRRVRLIERGTGPILLGKSDDARLILLQGFLSRNGHPHTVIDADTDPDAILLLERMARSDADLPLVICPDGTVLRAPDENQLASQLGWLPEFDPAHTYDVAIVGAGPAGLATAVYAASEGLSVAVFDSRAPGGQAGASSRIENYLGFPTGISGQALAGRAFVQAQKFGAHIAIPTQIKALHCDRVPIEIELMNGQHVASHTVVIATGAAYRKPAIAGLERFEGHGTYYWASPVEAKLCKGCEVALVGGGNSAGQAVVYLASHASHVHLLIRSEGLETSMSRYLIDRIAALPNVTLHRRTSIESMAGDGDALSALNCTTPNGPLTLEVRHLFLFTGANPNTSWLDGCSVNTDQGGFVLTGSAVAGSVAYGTKSLETSVPGVFAIGDVRSESTKRVAAAVGEGAAVVSQIHGVLGARQALAQRANATPA
;
A
#
# COMPACT_ATOMS: atom_id res chain seq x y z
N MET A 1 23.27 -0.24 -57.31
CA MET A 1 24.13 -1.09 -58.15
C MET A 1 25.17 -0.19 -58.81
N THR A 2 26.32 -0.74 -59.22
CA THR A 2 27.52 -0.09 -59.81
C THR A 2 28.40 0.69 -58.82
N GLU A 3 29.58 0.20 -58.39
CA GLU A 3 30.86 -0.01 -59.13
C GLU A 3 31.32 1.27 -59.85
N ARG A 4 32.56 1.78 -59.79
CA ARG A 4 33.88 1.31 -59.34
C ARG A 4 34.89 2.49 -59.46
N TYR A 5 35.97 2.45 -58.66
CA TYR A 5 37.38 2.90 -58.87
C TYR A 5 37.67 4.41 -59.10
N ASP A 6 38.48 5.11 -58.30
CA ASP A 6 39.85 4.92 -57.73
C ASP A 6 40.98 5.49 -58.61
N VAL A 7 41.70 6.50 -58.08
CA VAL A 7 43.07 6.90 -58.45
C VAL A 7 43.79 7.48 -57.21
N ARG A 8 44.73 6.69 -56.65
CA ARG A 8 46.16 6.95 -56.31
C ARG A 8 46.59 8.38 -55.87
N SER A 9 47.56 8.63 -55.00
CA SER A 9 48.45 7.87 -54.11
C SER A 9 49.44 8.89 -53.48
N ALA A 10 49.71 8.83 -52.18
CA ALA A 10 51.04 9.11 -51.59
C ALA A 10 51.02 8.89 -50.06
N ARG A 11 51.91 8.01 -49.59
CA ARG A 11 52.37 7.76 -48.21
C ARG A 11 53.87 7.39 -48.34
N PRO A 12 54.73 7.49 -47.31
CA PRO A 12 54.51 6.98 -45.94
C PRO A 12 55.11 7.92 -44.85
N ASP A 13 55.20 7.69 -43.52
CA ASP A 13 55.31 6.47 -42.72
C ASP A 13 55.06 6.73 -41.19
N SER A 14 54.65 5.66 -40.49
CA SER A 14 54.84 5.24 -39.05
C SER A 14 54.78 6.26 -37.87
N SER A 15 53.77 6.21 -36.98
CA SER A 15 53.72 5.56 -35.63
C SER A 15 54.74 6.11 -34.59
N THR A 16 54.44 6.54 -33.35
CA THR A 16 53.68 5.91 -32.22
C THR A 16 53.79 6.84 -30.98
N LEU A 17 52.77 6.85 -30.09
CA LEU A 17 52.78 6.97 -28.59
C LEU A 17 53.62 8.09 -27.91
N SER A 18 53.31 8.70 -26.77
CA SER A 18 52.23 8.69 -25.76
C SER A 18 52.49 9.88 -24.82
N ALA A 19 51.45 10.34 -24.13
CA ALA A 19 51.45 11.45 -23.17
C ALA A 19 52.19 11.12 -21.86
N GLU A 20 52.72 12.15 -21.17
CA GLU A 20 52.39 12.55 -19.79
C GLU A 20 53.25 13.74 -19.31
N ASP A 21 52.67 14.45 -18.34
CA ASP A 21 53.25 15.42 -17.39
C ASP A 21 53.29 16.94 -17.69
N GLU A 22 53.03 17.63 -16.57
CA GLU A 22 53.16 19.06 -16.22
C GLU A 22 51.95 19.98 -16.43
N LEU A 23 51.26 20.29 -15.32
CA LEU A 23 51.46 21.58 -14.62
C LEU A 23 50.62 21.65 -13.32
N ASN A 24 51.35 21.79 -12.22
CA ASN A 24 50.86 22.17 -10.90
C ASN A 24 50.98 23.70 -10.70
N ASP A 25 50.42 24.16 -9.57
CA ASP A 25 50.63 25.44 -8.86
C ASP A 25 49.62 26.57 -9.18
N VAL A 26 48.95 27.28 -8.26
CA VAL A 26 49.32 27.68 -6.88
C VAL A 26 48.06 27.89 -5.99
N SER A 27 48.17 27.41 -4.75
CA SER A 27 47.61 27.80 -3.43
C SER A 27 46.56 28.92 -3.29
N ASN A 28 45.49 28.65 -2.52
CA ASN A 28 45.09 29.57 -1.44
C ASN A 28 44.29 28.87 -0.32
N ASP A 29 44.68 29.16 0.92
CA ASP A 29 44.05 28.76 2.18
C ASP A 29 42.57 29.14 2.26
N THR A 30 41.74 28.29 2.86
CA THR A 30 40.93 28.64 4.06
C THR A 30 39.98 27.51 4.46
N ALA A 31 40.02 27.18 5.74
CA ALA A 31 39.15 26.26 6.44
C ALA A 31 37.66 26.62 6.27
N SER A 32 36.90 25.85 5.48
CA SER A 32 35.43 25.80 5.56
C SER A 32 34.76 24.59 4.86
N SER A 33 35.50 23.71 4.18
CA SER A 33 34.91 22.67 3.32
C SER A 33 34.46 21.38 4.03
N GLY A 34 34.66 21.26 5.35
CA GLY A 34 34.31 20.04 6.11
C GLY A 34 32.83 19.79 6.38
N ARG A 35 31.94 20.79 6.18
CA ARG A 35 30.50 20.66 6.49
C ARG A 35 29.61 20.31 5.29
N MET A 36 30.04 20.55 4.06
CA MET A 36 29.22 20.25 2.87
C MET A 36 29.35 18.80 2.38
N ALA A 37 30.47 18.12 2.67
CA ALA A 37 30.67 16.73 2.25
C ALA A 37 29.82 15.70 3.04
N SER A 38 29.27 16.08 4.20
CA SER A 38 28.42 15.22 5.04
C SER A 38 26.96 15.17 4.57
N ALA A 39 26.45 16.24 3.96
CA ALA A 39 25.05 16.33 3.58
C ALA A 39 24.73 15.59 2.27
N VAL A 40 25.72 15.42 1.38
CA VAL A 40 25.52 14.84 0.03
C VAL A 40 25.61 13.31 0.01
N LYS A 41 26.09 12.66 1.09
CA LYS A 41 26.07 11.19 1.20
C LYS A 41 24.70 10.61 1.63
N ALA A 42 23.78 11.45 2.08
CA ALA A 42 22.54 11.01 2.72
C ALA A 42 21.49 10.42 1.76
N ASP A 43 21.63 10.60 0.44
CA ASP A 43 20.58 10.29 -0.54
C ASP A 43 21.06 9.49 -1.76
N ALA A 44 22.21 8.81 -1.65
CA ALA A 44 22.68 7.96 -2.75
C ALA A 44 21.83 6.66 -2.86
N PRO A 45 21.41 6.25 -4.06
CA PRO A 45 20.72 4.97 -4.29
C PRO A 45 21.56 3.71 -3.95
N PHE A 46 22.80 3.90 -3.50
CA PHE A 46 23.75 2.88 -3.07
C PHE A 46 24.26 3.16 -1.66
N SER A 47 23.35 3.23 -0.69
CA SER A 47 23.71 3.12 0.73
C SER A 47 24.15 1.68 1.01
N SER A 48 25.34 1.50 1.60
CA SER A 48 25.84 0.17 1.98
C SER A 48 24.93 -0.52 3.00
N LEU A 49 25.04 -1.85 3.16
CA LEU A 49 24.26 -2.57 4.19
C LEU A 49 24.54 -2.01 5.60
N ASP A 50 25.79 -1.57 5.85
CA ASP A 50 26.22 -0.96 7.10
C ASP A 50 25.59 0.44 7.29
N ASP A 51 25.55 1.27 6.24
CA ASP A 51 24.88 2.57 6.29
C ASP A 51 23.37 2.41 6.58
N ARG A 52 22.71 1.41 5.97
CA ARG A 52 21.31 1.10 6.27
C ARG A 52 21.12 0.63 7.72
N HIS A 53 22.11 -0.06 8.29
CA HIS A 53 22.07 -0.45 9.70
C HIS A 53 22.20 0.75 10.64
N LEU A 54 23.12 1.66 10.36
CA LEU A 54 23.27 2.90 11.12
C LEU A 54 22.04 3.81 10.98
N GLN A 55 21.40 3.84 9.81
CA GLN A 55 20.13 4.57 9.62
C GLN A 55 18.95 3.93 10.37
N ALA A 56 18.91 2.60 10.45
CA ALA A 56 17.88 1.89 11.22
C ALA A 56 18.07 2.06 12.74
N HIS A 57 19.31 2.28 13.19
CA HIS A 57 19.65 2.50 14.59
C HIS A 57 20.54 3.74 14.70
N PRO A 58 19.97 4.95 14.62
CA PRO A 58 20.75 6.16 14.79
C PRO A 58 21.18 6.32 16.25
N LEU A 59 22.36 6.92 16.45
CA LEU A 59 22.79 7.44 17.75
C LEU A 59 22.39 8.92 17.83
N LEU A 60 21.72 9.29 18.91
CA LEU A 60 21.27 10.64 19.22
C LEU A 60 22.36 11.38 20.00
N SER A 61 22.56 12.66 19.71
CA SER A 61 23.40 13.51 20.55
C SER A 61 22.68 13.89 21.86
N ASP A 62 23.43 14.31 22.88
CA ASP A 62 22.85 14.81 24.13
C ASP A 62 21.91 15.99 23.90
N SER A 63 22.24 16.87 22.94
CA SER A 63 21.39 17.99 22.54
C SER A 63 20.11 17.57 21.82
N GLU A 64 20.11 16.43 21.12
CA GLU A 64 18.91 15.84 20.53
C GLU A 64 18.01 15.26 21.61
N ILE A 65 18.58 14.50 22.55
CA ILE A 65 17.85 13.95 23.70
C ILE A 65 17.20 15.06 24.51
N GLU A 66 17.91 16.16 24.78
CA GLU A 66 17.37 17.28 25.55
C GLU A 66 16.17 17.93 24.86
N ARG A 67 16.21 18.12 23.54
CA ARG A 67 15.04 18.59 22.77
C ARG A 67 13.88 17.60 22.84
N MET A 68 14.15 16.30 22.83
CA MET A 68 13.13 15.26 22.92
C MET A 68 12.44 15.20 24.29
N ARG A 69 13.10 15.64 25.38
CA ARG A 69 12.49 15.69 26.73
C ARG A 69 11.20 16.51 26.76
N ALA A 70 11.09 17.56 25.94
CA ALA A 70 9.89 18.37 25.86
C ALA A 70 8.65 17.57 25.39
N PHE A 71 8.84 16.42 24.74
CA PHE A 71 7.78 15.61 24.16
C PHE A 71 7.45 14.37 25.00
N GLY A 72 8.23 14.05 26.03
CA GLY A 72 8.06 12.82 26.79
C GLY A 72 8.16 12.97 28.29
N ILE A 73 8.00 11.85 28.97
CA ILE A 73 8.10 11.72 30.42
C ILE A 73 9.21 10.73 30.75
N GLU A 74 10.04 11.07 31.74
CA GLU A 74 11.07 10.15 32.20
C GLU A 74 10.44 9.00 32.97
N GLN A 75 10.87 7.78 32.68
CA GLN A 75 10.43 6.55 33.32
C GLN A 75 11.63 5.69 33.69
N HIS A 76 11.46 4.91 34.75
CA HIS A 76 12.47 4.02 35.28
C HIS A 76 11.91 2.60 35.33
N PHE A 77 12.71 1.64 34.87
CA PHE A 77 12.36 0.23 34.79
C PHE A 77 13.42 -0.59 35.53
N GLN A 78 12.99 -1.54 36.34
CA GLN A 78 13.88 -2.44 37.07
C GLN A 78 14.44 -3.53 36.15
N ALA A 79 15.58 -4.12 36.53
CA ALA A 79 16.14 -5.28 35.85
C ALA A 79 15.09 -6.39 35.59
N GLY A 80 14.95 -6.80 34.33
CA GLY A 80 14.00 -7.84 33.89
C GLY A 80 12.57 -7.37 33.65
N GLU A 81 12.24 -6.11 33.96
CA GLU A 81 10.92 -5.54 33.70
C GLU A 81 10.66 -5.44 32.19
N ARG A 82 9.41 -5.67 31.77
CA ARG A 82 9.00 -5.63 30.37
C ARG A 82 8.55 -4.23 29.98
N LEU A 83 9.12 -3.72 28.89
CA LEU A 83 8.73 -2.44 28.28
C LEU A 83 7.83 -2.65 27.06
N LEU A 84 8.02 -3.79 26.37
CA LEU A 84 7.28 -4.17 25.18
C LEU A 84 6.89 -5.63 25.28
N GLU A 85 5.65 -5.94 24.89
CA GLU A 85 5.16 -7.29 24.74
C GLU A 85 4.54 -7.46 23.36
N SER A 86 4.96 -8.52 22.66
CA SER A 86 4.44 -8.89 21.35
C SER A 86 2.91 -9.08 21.41
N GLY A 87 2.19 -8.44 20.50
CA GLY A 87 0.71 -8.48 20.45
C GLY A 87 0.02 -7.49 21.38
N MET A 88 0.75 -6.78 22.26
CA MET A 88 0.16 -5.80 23.18
C MET A 88 0.37 -4.35 22.69
N PRO A 89 -0.62 -3.45 22.90
CA PRO A 89 -0.46 -2.02 22.64
C PRO A 89 0.76 -1.44 23.34
N VAL A 90 1.49 -0.58 22.64
CA VAL A 90 2.73 0.04 23.16
C VAL A 90 2.45 1.49 23.55
N PRO A 91 2.88 1.94 24.74
CA PRO A 91 2.57 3.28 25.22
C PRO A 91 3.26 4.41 24.43
N GLY A 92 4.28 4.11 23.62
CA GLY A 92 4.96 5.08 22.78
C GLY A 92 6.36 4.67 22.36
N MET A 93 7.18 5.65 22.00
CA MET A 93 8.61 5.49 21.73
C MET A 93 9.42 5.66 23.02
N PHE A 94 10.41 4.81 23.23
CA PHE A 94 11.34 4.92 24.35
C PHE A 94 12.70 5.43 23.88
N VAL A 95 13.20 6.52 24.46
CA VAL A 95 14.56 7.04 24.24
C VAL A 95 15.42 6.67 25.45
N LEU A 96 16.50 5.92 25.25
CA LEU A 96 17.29 5.37 26.36
C LEU A 96 18.29 6.41 26.88
N LEU A 97 18.22 6.69 28.18
CA LEU A 97 19.13 7.60 28.90
C LEU A 97 20.24 6.82 29.62
N SER A 98 19.90 5.67 30.21
CA SER A 98 20.83 4.78 30.90
C SER A 98 20.32 3.34 30.86
N GLY A 99 21.20 2.38 31.16
CA GLY A 99 20.89 0.96 31.09
C GLY A 99 20.81 0.43 29.66
N ARG A 100 20.30 -0.80 29.50
CA ARG A 100 20.22 -1.48 28.19
C ARG A 100 18.88 -2.19 28.07
N ILE A 101 18.33 -2.26 26.86
CA ILE A 101 17.07 -2.98 26.60
C ILE A 101 17.36 -4.10 25.60
N SER A 102 17.08 -5.35 25.95
CA SER A 102 17.16 -6.46 25.01
C SER A 102 15.82 -6.62 24.29
N ILE A 103 15.88 -6.62 22.97
CA ILE A 103 14.75 -6.80 22.06
C ILE A 103 14.79 -8.22 21.54
N THR A 104 13.72 -8.97 21.77
CA THR A 104 13.62 -10.36 21.36
C THR A 104 12.38 -10.57 20.49
N ARG A 105 12.39 -11.67 19.75
CA ARG A 105 11.31 -12.07 18.86
C ARG A 105 10.96 -13.53 19.09
N ARG A 106 9.67 -13.83 19.06
CA ARG A 106 9.16 -15.20 18.99
C ARG A 106 8.98 -15.62 17.54
N ASP A 107 9.47 -16.80 17.18
CA ASP A 107 9.23 -17.37 15.85
C ASP A 107 7.95 -18.22 15.80
N GLY A 108 7.72 -18.82 14.62
CA GLY A 108 6.67 -19.80 14.31
C GLY A 108 6.37 -20.87 15.34
N LEU A 109 7.40 -21.25 16.08
CA LEU A 109 7.41 -22.39 16.98
C LEU A 109 7.54 -21.94 18.44
N GLY A 110 7.38 -20.64 18.70
CA GLY A 110 7.50 -20.04 20.03
C GLY A 110 8.94 -19.89 20.53
N ARG A 111 9.96 -20.09 19.70
CA ARG A 111 11.36 -19.93 20.10
C ARG A 111 11.71 -18.44 20.18
N VAL A 112 12.30 -18.05 21.30
CA VAL A 112 12.73 -16.66 21.54
C VAL A 112 14.13 -16.48 20.97
N ASN A 113 14.25 -15.60 19.99
CA ASN A 113 15.52 -15.21 19.40
C ASN A 113 15.84 -13.76 19.79
N GLU A 114 17.05 -13.51 20.28
CA GLU A 114 17.52 -12.15 20.50
C GLU A 114 17.73 -11.44 19.17
N VAL A 115 17.10 -10.28 19.01
CA VAL A 115 17.14 -9.50 17.77
C VAL A 115 18.25 -8.46 17.86
N MET A 116 18.34 -7.78 19.02
CA MET A 116 19.33 -6.74 19.30
C MET A 116 19.24 -6.27 20.75
N GLU A 117 20.34 -5.69 21.24
CA GLU A 117 20.36 -4.91 22.48
C GLU A 117 20.46 -3.41 22.15
N GLN A 118 19.64 -2.59 22.79
CA GLN A 118 19.65 -1.14 22.66
C GLN A 118 20.40 -0.50 23.81
N GLN A 119 21.19 0.51 23.47
CA GLN A 119 22.09 1.22 24.38
C GLN A 119 21.65 2.67 24.59
N PRO A 120 22.19 3.37 25.61
CA PRO A 120 21.93 4.79 25.81
C PRO A 120 22.26 5.61 24.57
N GLY A 121 21.51 6.68 24.34
CA GLY A 121 21.64 7.47 23.11
C GLY A 121 20.85 6.91 21.92
N ARG A 122 20.08 5.83 22.10
CA ARG A 122 19.24 5.23 21.04
C ARG A 122 17.78 5.26 21.44
N PHE A 123 16.90 4.91 20.50
CA PHE A 123 15.48 4.76 20.77
C PHE A 123 14.90 3.43 20.29
N VAL A 124 13.89 2.96 21.01
CA VAL A 124 13.07 1.79 20.71
C VAL A 124 11.70 2.26 20.24
N ALA A 125 11.42 2.01 18.96
CA ALA A 125 10.13 2.25 18.31
C ALA A 125 10.13 1.64 16.90
N GLU A 126 8.93 1.50 16.36
CA GLU A 126 8.61 1.06 15.01
C GLU A 126 7.44 1.95 14.47
N ILE A 127 7.09 1.87 13.19
CA ILE A 127 5.96 2.60 12.59
C ILE A 127 4.66 2.46 13.41
N GLY A 128 4.43 1.29 14.02
CA GLY A 128 3.24 1.05 14.85
C GLY A 128 3.03 2.09 15.96
N GLN A 129 4.11 2.61 16.54
CA GLN A 129 4.08 3.59 17.65
C GLN A 129 3.56 4.97 17.22
N LEU A 130 3.47 5.28 15.92
CA LEU A 130 2.81 6.50 15.45
C LEU A 130 1.29 6.49 15.70
N SER A 131 0.71 5.31 15.87
CA SER A 131 -0.74 5.10 16.01
C SER A 131 -1.12 4.21 17.18
N GLY A 132 -0.18 3.94 18.11
CA GLY A 132 -0.45 3.12 19.29
C GLY A 132 -0.71 1.64 18.99
N ARG A 133 -0.29 1.14 17.83
CA ARG A 133 -0.51 -0.26 17.42
C ARG A 133 0.26 -1.26 18.30
N PRO A 134 -0.18 -2.53 18.35
CA PRO A 134 0.53 -3.58 19.06
C PRO A 134 2.00 -3.76 18.63
N SER A 135 2.84 -4.16 19.58
CA SER A 135 4.24 -4.49 19.31
C SER A 135 4.36 -5.78 18.49
N LEU A 136 5.37 -5.85 17.63
CA LEU A 136 5.77 -7.08 16.93
C LEU A 136 6.95 -7.80 17.60
N VAL A 137 7.50 -7.21 18.66
CA VAL A 137 8.69 -7.69 19.37
C VAL A 137 8.48 -7.55 20.88
N ASP A 138 9.18 -8.39 21.63
CA ASP A 138 9.30 -8.27 23.07
C ASP A 138 10.49 -7.38 23.41
N GLY A 139 10.44 -6.70 24.55
CA GLY A 139 11.50 -5.81 25.02
C GLY A 139 11.57 -5.79 26.54
N HIS A 140 12.74 -6.07 27.09
CA HIS A 140 12.96 -6.12 28.55
C HIS A 140 14.23 -5.39 28.97
N ALA A 141 14.20 -4.85 30.19
CA ALA A 141 15.32 -4.14 30.78
C ALA A 141 16.46 -5.11 31.16
N VAL A 142 17.68 -4.83 30.68
CA VAL A 142 18.92 -5.53 31.04
C VAL A 142 19.62 -4.70 32.10
N GLY A 143 19.32 -5.01 33.37
CA GLY A 143 19.65 -4.14 34.50
C GLY A 143 18.64 -3.00 34.63
N ASP A 144 18.89 -2.05 35.53
CA ASP A 144 18.02 -0.89 35.71
C ASP A 144 18.17 0.06 34.52
N VAL A 145 17.04 0.53 34.00
CA VAL A 145 16.96 1.34 32.77
C VAL A 145 16.18 2.61 33.05
N THR A 146 16.70 3.74 32.54
CA THR A 146 15.96 5.00 32.52
C THR A 146 15.73 5.44 31.08
N VAL A 147 14.49 5.81 30.76
CA VAL A 147 14.07 6.22 29.41
C VAL A 147 13.23 7.48 29.43
N ILE A 148 13.14 8.16 28.29
CA ILE A 148 12.06 9.11 28.00
C ILE A 148 11.00 8.36 27.21
N LEU A 149 9.80 8.21 27.77
CA LEU A 149 8.63 7.71 27.07
C LEU A 149 7.94 8.86 26.34
N ILE A 150 7.82 8.74 25.01
CA ILE A 150 7.14 9.71 24.14
C ILE A 150 5.88 9.03 23.57
N PRO A 151 4.67 9.39 24.04
CA PRO A 151 3.41 8.83 23.57
C PRO A 151 3.15 9.10 22.07
N PRO A 152 2.28 8.32 21.39
CA PRO A 152 2.04 8.45 19.94
C PRO A 152 1.73 9.88 19.47
N GLU A 153 0.87 10.60 20.17
CA GLU A 153 0.50 11.97 19.80
C GLU A 153 1.68 12.94 19.92
N ARG A 154 2.48 12.79 20.98
CA ARG A 154 3.68 13.59 21.23
C ARG A 154 4.81 13.23 20.29
N LEU A 155 4.89 11.96 19.86
CA LEU A 155 5.81 11.51 18.84
C LEU A 155 5.49 12.19 17.50
N ARG A 156 4.22 12.20 17.08
CA ARG A 156 3.81 12.94 15.88
C ARG A 156 4.16 14.43 15.98
N ALA A 157 3.89 15.06 17.12
CA ALA A 157 4.27 16.45 17.36
C ALA A 157 5.80 16.67 17.27
N LEU A 158 6.62 15.77 17.84
CA LEU A 158 8.08 15.81 17.72
C LEU A 158 8.54 15.75 16.26
N LEU A 159 7.97 14.84 15.47
CA LEU A 159 8.33 14.63 14.06
C LEU A 159 7.97 15.83 13.16
N VAL A 160 7.04 16.69 13.60
CA VAL A 160 6.65 17.92 12.91
C VAL A 160 7.50 19.09 13.39
N ALA A 161 7.71 19.24 14.70
CA ALA A 161 8.44 20.34 15.29
C ALA A 161 9.96 20.29 14.99
N GLU A 162 10.54 19.09 14.99
CA GLU A 162 11.98 18.88 14.79
C GLU A 162 12.24 18.23 13.43
N ALA A 163 12.34 19.02 12.35
CA ALA A 163 12.39 18.51 10.98
C ALA A 163 13.53 17.49 10.73
N GLU A 164 14.77 17.83 11.12
CA GLU A 164 15.94 16.97 10.90
C GLU A 164 15.88 15.68 11.73
N LEU A 165 15.53 15.80 13.01
CA LEU A 165 15.36 14.66 13.90
C LEU A 165 14.19 13.77 13.45
N GLY A 166 13.09 14.41 13.02
CA GLY A 166 11.90 13.74 12.51
C GLY A 166 12.19 12.93 11.24
N GLU A 167 13.01 13.47 10.34
CA GLU A 167 13.48 12.72 9.17
C GLU A 167 14.28 11.47 9.58
N ARG A 168 15.24 11.62 10.50
CA ARG A 168 16.07 10.51 10.99
C ARG A 168 15.24 9.44 11.70
N ILE A 169 14.30 9.83 12.55
CA ILE A 169 13.39 8.91 13.22
C ILE A 169 12.53 8.19 12.19
N MET A 170 11.85 8.90 11.28
CA MET A 170 11.00 8.28 10.27
C MET A 170 11.76 7.30 9.38
N ARG A 171 12.97 7.67 8.92
CA ARG A 171 13.85 6.77 8.17
C ARG A 171 14.15 5.49 8.96
N SER A 172 14.49 5.63 10.24
CA SER A 172 14.72 4.50 11.13
C SER A 172 13.48 3.60 11.28
N LEU A 173 12.30 4.17 11.51
CA LEU A 173 11.05 3.41 11.64
C LEU A 173 10.74 2.63 10.34
N ILE A 174 10.88 3.27 9.17
CA ILE A 174 10.66 2.65 7.86
C ILE A 174 11.64 1.49 7.62
N LEU A 175 12.92 1.69 7.89
CA LEU A 175 13.92 0.63 7.72
C LEU A 175 13.70 -0.54 8.68
N ARG A 176 13.27 -0.27 9.92
CA ARG A 176 12.89 -1.31 10.88
C ARG A 176 11.68 -2.11 10.39
N ARG A 177 10.66 -1.45 9.83
CA ARG A 177 9.52 -2.12 9.21
C ARG A 177 9.94 -3.08 8.12
N VAL A 178 10.78 -2.61 7.19
CA VAL A 178 11.28 -3.42 6.07
C VAL A 178 11.99 -4.66 6.59
N ARG A 179 12.88 -4.52 7.59
CA ARG A 179 13.57 -5.65 8.21
C ARG A 179 12.63 -6.65 8.89
N LEU A 180 11.58 -6.17 9.54
CA LEU A 180 10.58 -7.06 10.16
C LEU A 180 9.84 -7.87 9.09
N ILE A 181 9.47 -7.24 7.97
CA ILE A 181 8.84 -7.89 6.82
C ILE A 181 9.79 -8.95 6.23
N GLU A 182 11.05 -8.58 5.95
CA GLU A 182 12.06 -9.50 5.39
C GLU A 182 12.30 -10.72 6.28
N ARG A 183 12.18 -10.56 7.60
CA ARG A 183 12.38 -11.64 8.56
C ARG A 183 11.10 -12.36 8.98
N GLY A 184 9.94 -11.98 8.44
CA GLY A 184 8.64 -12.61 8.72
C GLY A 184 8.13 -12.44 10.16
N THR A 185 8.51 -11.36 10.87
CA THR A 185 8.23 -11.16 12.30
C THR A 185 6.77 -10.73 12.56
N GLY A 186 5.85 -11.67 12.65
CA GLY A 186 4.43 -11.42 12.89
C GLY A 186 3.62 -12.72 12.95
N PRO A 187 2.33 -12.71 12.56
CA PRO A 187 1.53 -13.92 12.53
C PRO A 187 2.11 -14.99 11.61
N ILE A 188 1.86 -16.25 11.96
CA ILE A 188 2.30 -17.42 11.20
C ILE A 188 1.09 -18.07 10.57
N LEU A 189 1.12 -18.21 9.24
CA LEU A 189 0.09 -18.87 8.47
C LEU A 189 0.55 -20.29 8.15
N LEU A 190 -0.24 -21.27 8.55
CA LEU A 190 0.06 -22.68 8.40
C LEU A 190 -1.07 -23.34 7.59
N GLY A 191 -0.73 -23.89 6.43
CA GLY A 191 -1.68 -24.52 5.54
C GLY A 191 -1.01 -25.11 4.30
N LYS A 192 -1.82 -25.68 3.41
CA LYS A 192 -1.35 -26.24 2.13
C LYS A 192 -1.11 -25.12 1.13
N SER A 193 -0.07 -25.25 0.31
CA SER A 193 0.38 -24.20 -0.63
C SER A 193 -0.67 -23.81 -1.69
N ASP A 194 -1.63 -24.68 -1.99
CA ASP A 194 -2.71 -24.46 -2.97
C ASP A 194 -4.05 -24.05 -2.33
N ASP A 195 -4.10 -23.87 -1.00
CA ASP A 195 -5.29 -23.42 -0.28
C ASP A 195 -5.61 -21.95 -0.63
N ALA A 196 -6.78 -21.73 -1.22
CA ALA A 196 -7.23 -20.40 -1.65
C ALA A 196 -7.33 -19.40 -0.50
N ARG A 197 -7.75 -19.83 0.71
CA ARG A 197 -7.85 -18.96 1.88
C ARG A 197 -6.46 -18.60 2.41
N LEU A 198 -5.51 -19.53 2.40
CA LEU A 198 -4.11 -19.23 2.73
C LEU A 198 -3.53 -18.15 1.81
N ILE A 199 -3.73 -18.30 0.50
CA ILE A 199 -3.28 -17.34 -0.52
C ILE A 199 -3.91 -15.96 -0.28
N LEU A 200 -5.21 -15.91 0.03
CA LEU A 200 -5.92 -14.66 0.32
C LEU A 200 -5.36 -13.96 1.56
N LEU A 201 -5.18 -14.68 2.68
CA LEU A 201 -4.63 -14.13 3.92
C LEU A 201 -3.17 -13.68 3.76
N GLN A 202 -2.35 -14.45 3.04
CA GLN A 202 -0.98 -14.05 2.73
C GLN A 202 -0.95 -12.76 1.90
N GLY A 203 -1.80 -12.68 0.88
CA GLY A 203 -1.97 -11.48 0.07
C GLY A 203 -2.45 -10.29 0.91
N PHE A 204 -3.38 -10.51 1.83
CA PHE A 204 -3.90 -9.49 2.73
C PHE A 204 -2.82 -8.88 3.64
N LEU A 205 -2.05 -9.72 4.34
CA LEU A 205 -0.95 -9.26 5.20
C LEU A 205 0.15 -8.57 4.38
N SER A 206 0.52 -9.16 3.24
CA SER A 206 1.51 -8.58 2.32
C SER A 206 1.10 -7.19 1.85
N ARG A 207 -0.14 -7.02 1.37
CA ARG A 207 -0.67 -5.74 0.86
C ARG A 207 -0.75 -4.65 1.92
N ASN A 208 -0.96 -5.04 3.19
CA ASN A 208 -0.96 -4.13 4.32
C ASN A 208 0.45 -3.86 4.91
N GLY A 209 1.51 -4.42 4.31
CA GLY A 209 2.88 -4.28 4.80
C GLY A 209 3.06 -4.87 6.20
N HIS A 210 2.26 -5.89 6.54
CA HIS A 210 2.36 -6.55 7.83
C HIS A 210 3.29 -7.77 7.70
N PRO A 211 4.39 -7.80 8.48
CA PRO A 211 5.29 -8.95 8.52
C PRO A 211 4.55 -10.23 8.88
N HIS A 212 4.90 -11.34 8.25
CA HIS A 212 4.31 -12.65 8.55
C HIS A 212 5.20 -13.77 8.04
N THR A 213 4.98 -14.99 8.55
CA THR A 213 5.64 -16.20 8.06
C THR A 213 4.59 -17.15 7.49
N VAL A 214 4.88 -17.77 6.36
CA VAL A 214 4.05 -18.85 5.81
C VAL A 214 4.83 -20.14 5.93
N ILE A 215 4.21 -21.15 6.53
CA ILE A 215 4.76 -22.49 6.69
C ILE A 215 3.88 -23.43 5.86
N ASP A 216 4.50 -24.11 4.91
CA ASP A 216 3.84 -25.06 4.02
C ASP A 216 3.72 -26.43 4.70
N ALA A 217 2.47 -26.84 4.91
CA ALA A 217 2.10 -28.11 5.51
C ALA A 217 2.63 -29.34 4.76
N ASP A 218 2.91 -29.23 3.45
CA ASP A 218 3.29 -30.37 2.63
C ASP A 218 4.81 -30.61 2.62
N THR A 219 5.60 -29.63 3.05
CA THR A 219 7.07 -29.68 2.89
C THR A 219 7.85 -29.54 4.20
N ASP A 220 7.20 -29.13 5.29
CA ASP A 220 7.84 -28.92 6.59
C ASP A 220 7.41 -29.99 7.63
N PRO A 221 8.33 -30.87 8.08
CA PRO A 221 8.02 -31.92 9.06
C PRO A 221 7.52 -31.40 10.41
N ASP A 222 8.02 -30.25 10.89
CA ASP A 222 7.58 -29.67 12.16
C ASP A 222 6.15 -29.11 12.03
N ALA A 223 5.81 -28.61 10.83
CA ALA A 223 4.49 -28.12 10.49
C ALA A 223 3.42 -29.23 10.45
N ILE A 224 3.78 -30.38 9.87
CA ILE A 224 2.91 -31.58 9.84
C ILE A 224 2.56 -32.01 11.27
N LEU A 225 3.57 -32.11 12.15
CA LEU A 225 3.34 -32.47 13.56
C LEU A 225 2.48 -31.46 14.30
N LEU A 226 2.64 -30.16 14.00
CA LEU A 226 1.82 -29.11 14.59
C LEU A 226 0.36 -29.22 14.12
N LEU A 227 0.14 -29.50 12.84
CA LEU A 227 -1.18 -29.73 12.26
C LEU A 227 -1.88 -30.95 12.85
N GLU A 228 -1.20 -32.09 12.96
CA GLU A 228 -1.75 -33.31 13.57
C GLU A 228 -2.22 -33.08 15.01
N ARG A 229 -1.57 -32.16 15.74
CA ARG A 229 -1.93 -31.82 17.12
C ARG A 229 -3.02 -30.76 17.23
N MET A 230 -3.08 -29.83 16.28
CA MET A 230 -3.88 -28.61 16.42
C MET A 230 -5.10 -28.59 15.52
N ALA A 231 -5.01 -29.04 14.27
CA ALA A 231 -6.14 -29.09 13.34
C ALA A 231 -7.04 -30.29 13.65
N ARG A 232 -8.35 -30.08 13.75
CA ARG A 232 -9.32 -31.16 14.00
C ARG A 232 -9.85 -31.76 12.70
N SER A 233 -9.81 -30.99 11.61
CA SER A 233 -10.22 -31.38 10.27
C SER A 233 -9.56 -30.46 9.23
N ASP A 234 -9.57 -30.84 7.96
CA ASP A 234 -9.13 -29.97 6.85
C ASP A 234 -9.91 -28.64 6.79
N ALA A 235 -11.14 -28.58 7.30
CA ALA A 235 -11.94 -27.36 7.34
C ALA A 235 -11.41 -26.29 8.31
N ASP A 236 -10.50 -26.66 9.22
CA ASP A 236 -9.83 -25.71 10.12
C ASP A 236 -8.71 -24.93 9.43
N LEU A 237 -8.33 -25.31 8.20
CA LEU A 237 -7.20 -24.72 7.49
C LEU A 237 -7.58 -23.43 6.72
N PRO A 238 -6.64 -22.48 6.59
CA PRO A 238 -5.33 -22.45 7.26
C PRO A 238 -5.46 -22.07 8.74
N LEU A 239 -4.51 -22.53 9.55
CA LEU A 239 -4.32 -22.03 10.92
C LEU A 239 -3.52 -20.73 10.88
N VAL A 240 -3.89 -19.76 11.71
CA VAL A 240 -3.11 -18.54 11.92
C VAL A 240 -2.74 -18.40 13.38
N ILE A 241 -1.43 -18.41 13.67
CA ILE A 241 -0.89 -18.22 15.01
C ILE A 241 -0.51 -16.74 15.14
N CYS A 242 -1.21 -16.02 16.00
CA CYS A 242 -1.01 -14.59 16.22
C CYS A 242 0.15 -14.32 17.20
N PRO A 243 0.75 -13.11 17.17
CA PRO A 243 1.91 -12.77 18.02
C PRO A 243 1.64 -12.80 19.53
N ASP A 244 0.38 -12.75 19.95
CA ASP A 244 -0.11 -12.90 21.33
C ASP A 244 -0.29 -14.38 21.75
N GLY A 245 -0.09 -15.34 20.82
CA GLY A 245 -0.29 -16.77 21.02
C GLY A 245 -1.69 -17.28 20.66
N THR A 246 -2.62 -16.41 20.28
CA THR A 246 -3.95 -16.81 19.84
C THR A 246 -3.87 -17.62 18.55
N VAL A 247 -4.65 -18.71 18.44
CA VAL A 247 -4.71 -19.52 17.22
C VAL A 247 -6.09 -19.40 16.60
N LEU A 248 -6.14 -18.79 15.42
CA LEU A 248 -7.33 -18.71 14.59
C LEU A 248 -7.40 -19.90 13.63
N ARG A 249 -8.61 -20.42 13.42
CA ARG A 249 -8.90 -21.55 12.54
C ARG A 249 -9.68 -21.03 11.35
N ALA A 250 -9.14 -21.19 10.15
CA ALA A 250 -9.80 -20.79 8.92
C ALA A 250 -10.34 -19.34 8.94
N PRO A 251 -9.60 -18.33 9.49
CA PRO A 251 -10.15 -16.99 9.65
C PRO A 251 -10.33 -16.28 8.31
N ASP A 252 -11.23 -15.29 8.30
CA ASP A 252 -11.27 -14.27 7.25
C ASP A 252 -10.32 -13.08 7.54
N GLU A 253 -10.20 -12.17 6.58
CA GLU A 253 -9.33 -10.98 6.68
C GLU A 253 -9.73 -10.06 7.84
N ASN A 254 -11.02 -9.94 8.16
CA ASN A 254 -11.53 -9.05 9.21
C ASN A 254 -11.25 -9.63 10.60
N GLN A 255 -11.49 -10.93 10.79
CA GLN A 255 -11.15 -11.65 12.01
C GLN A 255 -9.67 -11.54 12.32
N LEU A 256 -8.82 -11.72 11.31
CA LEU A 256 -7.37 -11.57 11.46
C LEU A 256 -6.98 -10.13 11.79
N ALA A 257 -7.51 -9.13 11.10
CA ALA A 257 -7.20 -7.73 11.37
C ALA A 257 -7.60 -7.28 12.77
N SER A 258 -8.77 -7.72 13.25
CA SER A 258 -9.25 -7.47 14.60
C SER A 258 -8.32 -8.10 15.63
N GLN A 259 -7.92 -9.37 15.44
CA GLN A 259 -7.02 -10.06 16.35
C GLN A 259 -5.63 -9.40 16.43
N LEU A 260 -5.15 -8.85 15.31
CA LEU A 260 -3.86 -8.15 15.25
C LEU A 260 -3.92 -6.70 15.77
N GLY A 261 -5.08 -6.22 16.22
CA GLY A 261 -5.26 -4.86 16.74
C GLY A 261 -5.01 -3.76 15.70
N TRP A 262 -5.40 -3.98 14.43
CA TRP A 262 -5.19 -2.99 13.37
C TRP A 262 -6.28 -1.93 13.30
N LEU A 263 -7.49 -2.29 13.75
CA LEU A 263 -8.67 -1.46 13.64
C LEU A 263 -8.65 -0.43 14.79
N PRO A 264 -8.61 0.88 14.48
CA PRO A 264 -8.71 1.89 15.51
C PRO A 264 -10.11 1.85 16.13
N GLU A 265 -10.18 2.11 17.43
CA GLU A 265 -11.45 2.42 18.08
C GLU A 265 -11.86 3.84 17.69
N PHE A 266 -13.08 3.99 17.16
CA PHE A 266 -13.65 5.31 16.90
C PHE A 266 -14.53 5.71 18.10
N ASP A 267 -14.17 6.81 18.75
CA ASP A 267 -14.99 7.43 19.78
C ASP A 267 -16.31 7.94 19.18
N PRO A 268 -17.48 7.42 19.60
CA PRO A 268 -18.77 7.87 19.13
C PRO A 268 -19.06 9.36 19.40
N ALA A 269 -18.38 9.97 20.37
CA ALA A 269 -18.53 11.39 20.68
C ALA A 269 -17.67 12.29 19.76
N HIS A 270 -16.71 11.73 19.03
CA HIS A 270 -15.83 12.49 18.16
C HIS A 270 -16.46 12.69 16.77
N THR A 271 -16.52 13.95 16.33
CA THR A 271 -16.91 14.30 14.96
C THR A 271 -15.66 14.74 14.20
N TYR A 272 -15.36 14.04 13.10
CA TYR A 272 -14.22 14.37 12.25
C TYR A 272 -14.52 15.59 11.37
N ASP A 273 -13.48 16.32 10.97
CA ASP A 273 -13.60 17.37 9.95
C ASP A 273 -13.84 16.75 8.58
N VAL A 274 -13.13 15.66 8.29
CA VAL A 274 -13.27 14.90 7.05
C VAL A 274 -13.16 13.39 7.29
N ALA A 275 -14.09 12.66 6.68
CA ALA A 275 -14.02 11.22 6.55
C ALA A 275 -13.81 10.83 5.08
N ILE A 276 -12.80 10.00 4.84
CA ILE A 276 -12.34 9.61 3.50
C ILE A 276 -12.68 8.13 3.31
N VAL A 277 -13.50 7.81 2.32
CA VAL A 277 -13.89 6.43 2.01
C VAL A 277 -13.13 5.95 0.78
N GLY A 278 -12.14 5.10 1.00
CA GLY A 278 -11.20 4.55 0.03
C GLY A 278 -9.77 5.02 0.29
N ALA A 279 -8.83 4.09 0.40
CA ALA A 279 -7.39 4.35 0.59
C ALA A 279 -6.59 4.06 -0.68
N GLY A 280 -7.18 4.30 -1.85
CA GLY A 280 -6.43 4.39 -3.11
C GLY A 280 -5.52 5.63 -3.16
N PRO A 281 -4.79 5.88 -4.27
CA PRO A 281 -3.92 7.05 -4.39
C PRO A 281 -4.63 8.38 -4.12
N ALA A 282 -5.89 8.52 -4.55
CA ALA A 282 -6.70 9.73 -4.29
C ALA A 282 -6.99 9.93 -2.79
N GLY A 283 -7.46 8.88 -2.11
CA GLY A 283 -7.80 8.97 -0.69
C GLY A 283 -6.58 9.11 0.22
N LEU A 284 -5.49 8.39 -0.06
CA LEU A 284 -4.22 8.55 0.67
C LEU A 284 -3.63 9.95 0.48
N ALA A 285 -3.69 10.52 -0.74
CA ALA A 285 -3.28 11.90 -0.96
C ALA A 285 -4.15 12.86 -0.14
N THR A 286 -5.48 12.70 -0.18
CA THR A 286 -6.40 13.51 0.63
C THR A 286 -6.06 13.44 2.11
N ALA A 287 -5.78 12.24 2.63
CA ALA A 287 -5.44 12.03 4.03
C ALA A 287 -4.15 12.74 4.42
N VAL A 288 -3.11 12.68 3.58
CA VAL A 288 -1.85 13.40 3.80
C VAL A 288 -2.09 14.91 3.84
N TYR A 289 -2.75 15.47 2.83
CA TYR A 289 -2.94 16.92 2.72
C TYR A 289 -3.83 17.43 3.85
N ALA A 290 -4.98 16.80 4.10
CA ALA A 290 -5.91 17.20 5.15
C ALA A 290 -5.28 17.14 6.55
N ALA A 291 -4.62 16.03 6.89
CA ALA A 291 -3.99 15.88 8.20
C ALA A 291 -2.80 16.85 8.37
N SER A 292 -2.04 17.12 7.30
CA SER A 292 -0.94 18.10 7.36
C SER A 292 -1.40 19.54 7.57
N GLU A 293 -2.64 19.87 7.18
CA GLU A 293 -3.30 21.16 7.42
C GLU A 293 -4.01 21.21 8.79
N GLY A 294 -3.87 20.17 9.61
CA GLY A 294 -4.38 20.11 10.98
C GLY A 294 -5.85 19.69 11.10
N LEU A 295 -6.45 19.19 10.01
CA LEU A 295 -7.81 18.63 10.07
C LEU A 295 -7.81 17.29 10.84
N SER A 296 -8.90 17.02 11.56
CA SER A 296 -9.20 15.69 12.08
C SER A 296 -9.67 14.78 10.93
N VAL A 297 -8.93 13.72 10.65
CA VAL A 297 -9.13 12.86 9.46
C VAL A 297 -9.40 11.41 9.86
N ALA A 298 -10.51 10.86 9.37
CA ALA A 298 -10.76 9.41 9.36
C ALA A 298 -10.63 8.85 7.93
N VAL A 299 -9.98 7.70 7.76
CA VAL A 299 -9.82 7.01 6.47
C VAL A 299 -10.26 5.57 6.59
N PHE A 300 -11.10 5.12 5.65
CA PHE A 300 -11.64 3.76 5.61
C PHE A 300 -11.28 3.08 4.29
N ASP A 301 -10.81 1.84 4.31
CA ASP A 301 -10.68 1.01 3.11
C ASP A 301 -10.95 -0.45 3.42
N SER A 302 -11.70 -1.13 2.55
CA SER A 302 -12.09 -2.52 2.75
C SER A 302 -10.95 -3.55 2.70
N ARG A 303 -9.76 -3.22 2.18
CA ARG A 303 -8.71 -4.23 1.94
C ARG A 303 -7.32 -3.80 2.36
N ALA A 304 -6.78 -2.76 1.73
CA ALA A 304 -5.36 -2.39 1.87
C ALA A 304 -5.08 -0.99 1.31
N PRO A 305 -4.04 -0.29 1.80
CA PRO A 305 -3.56 0.94 1.18
C PRO A 305 -3.19 0.74 -0.29
N GLY A 306 -3.55 1.70 -1.14
CA GLY A 306 -3.20 1.75 -2.55
C GLY A 306 -4.32 1.37 -3.51
N GLY A 307 -5.41 0.78 -3.02
CA GLY A 307 -6.53 0.36 -3.86
C GLY A 307 -6.06 -0.47 -5.07
N GLN A 308 -6.67 -0.27 -6.24
CA GLN A 308 -6.24 -0.95 -7.47
C GLN A 308 -4.78 -0.66 -7.84
N ALA A 309 -4.32 0.57 -7.65
CA ALA A 309 -2.95 0.96 -8.02
C ALA A 309 -1.93 0.17 -7.20
N GLY A 310 -2.24 -0.19 -5.95
CA GLY A 310 -1.39 -1.01 -5.08
C GLY A 310 -0.98 -2.35 -5.71
N ALA A 311 -1.82 -2.93 -6.56
CA ALA A 311 -1.54 -4.17 -7.26
C ALA A 311 -0.61 -4.02 -8.48
N SER A 312 -0.26 -2.79 -8.88
CA SER A 312 0.63 -2.55 -10.00
C SER A 312 2.07 -2.89 -9.65
N SER A 313 2.67 -3.85 -10.36
CA SER A 313 4.07 -4.25 -10.17
C SER A 313 5.05 -3.11 -10.43
N ARG A 314 4.78 -2.26 -11.43
CA ARG A 314 5.59 -1.08 -11.75
C ARG A 314 4.80 0.02 -12.43
N ILE A 315 4.84 1.22 -11.86
CA ILE A 315 4.28 2.46 -12.41
C ILE A 315 5.44 3.31 -12.93
N GLU A 316 5.55 3.43 -14.25
CA GLU A 316 6.65 4.18 -14.91
C GLU A 316 6.21 5.58 -15.36
N ASN A 317 4.91 5.86 -15.38
CA ASN A 317 4.34 7.14 -15.79
C ASN A 317 3.95 8.04 -14.59
N TYR A 318 4.59 7.83 -13.44
CA TYR A 318 4.45 8.70 -12.27
C TYR A 318 5.70 9.59 -12.15
N LEU A 319 5.50 10.90 -12.26
CA LEU A 319 6.58 11.88 -12.27
C LEU A 319 7.42 11.80 -10.98
N GLY A 320 8.74 11.92 -11.12
CA GLY A 320 9.69 11.86 -10.00
C GLY A 320 10.31 10.48 -9.77
N PHE A 321 9.83 9.41 -10.43
CA PHE A 321 10.42 8.07 -10.33
C PHE A 321 10.97 7.62 -11.70
N PRO A 322 12.21 8.02 -12.06
CA PRO A 322 12.78 7.72 -13.38
C PRO A 322 12.94 6.23 -13.67
N THR A 323 13.07 5.39 -12.63
CA THR A 323 13.10 3.92 -12.73
C THR A 323 11.73 3.29 -12.47
N GLY A 324 10.66 4.10 -12.36
CA GLY A 324 9.35 3.68 -11.90
C GLY A 324 9.31 3.30 -10.42
N ILE A 325 8.10 3.11 -9.90
CA ILE A 325 7.84 2.68 -8.52
C ILE A 325 6.73 1.64 -8.52
N SER A 326 6.78 0.63 -7.64
CA SER A 326 5.65 -0.28 -7.49
C SER A 326 4.47 0.46 -6.85
N GLY A 327 3.26 0.08 -7.22
CA GLY A 327 2.05 0.69 -6.65
C GLY A 327 1.98 0.54 -5.15
N GLN A 328 2.39 -0.62 -4.64
CA GLN A 328 2.45 -0.86 -3.21
C GLN A 328 3.51 -0.01 -2.49
N ALA A 329 4.69 0.22 -3.09
CA ALA A 329 5.68 1.11 -2.49
C ALA A 329 5.19 2.57 -2.46
N LEU A 330 4.51 3.02 -3.52
CA LEU A 330 3.89 4.34 -3.56
C LEU A 330 2.83 4.51 -2.47
N ALA A 331 1.91 3.54 -2.37
CA ALA A 331 0.84 3.53 -1.37
C ALA A 331 1.36 3.43 0.07
N GLY A 332 2.32 2.55 0.33
CA GLY A 332 2.92 2.37 1.65
C GLY A 332 3.61 3.65 2.16
N ARG A 333 4.30 4.39 1.27
CA ARG A 333 4.89 5.70 1.61
C ARG A 333 3.82 6.71 2.00
N ALA A 334 2.76 6.82 1.20
CA ALA A 334 1.65 7.74 1.47
C ALA A 334 0.89 7.37 2.76
N PHE A 335 0.68 6.08 3.02
CA PHE A 335 0.09 5.59 4.26
C PHE A 335 0.88 5.99 5.50
N VAL A 336 2.20 5.75 5.49
CA VAL A 336 3.10 6.14 6.59
C VAL A 336 3.12 7.67 6.77
N GLN A 337 3.06 8.43 5.68
CA GLN A 337 2.98 9.89 5.73
C GLN A 337 1.66 10.37 6.35
N ALA A 338 0.53 9.77 6.00
CA ALA A 338 -0.77 10.11 6.61
C ALA A 338 -0.78 9.79 8.11
N GLN A 339 -0.20 8.65 8.53
CA GLN A 339 -0.04 8.31 9.95
C GLN A 339 0.87 9.30 10.69
N LYS A 340 1.97 9.74 10.07
CA LYS A 340 2.86 10.78 10.64
C LYS A 340 2.07 12.05 11.00
N PHE A 341 1.14 12.47 10.13
CA PHE A 341 0.31 13.65 10.36
C PHE A 341 -0.91 13.39 11.27
N GLY A 342 -1.15 12.15 11.67
CA GLY A 342 -2.20 11.82 12.64
C GLY A 342 -3.54 11.41 12.04
N ALA A 343 -3.60 11.06 10.76
CA ALA A 343 -4.81 10.48 10.19
C ALA A 343 -5.19 9.17 10.89
N HIS A 344 -6.47 9.01 11.27
CA HIS A 344 -7.02 7.78 11.82
C HIS A 344 -7.41 6.85 10.69
N ILE A 345 -6.60 5.83 10.43
CA ILE A 345 -6.75 4.95 9.27
C ILE A 345 -7.24 3.55 9.71
N ALA A 346 -8.44 3.18 9.29
CA ALA A 346 -9.07 1.90 9.54
C ALA A 346 -9.09 1.04 8.28
N ILE A 347 -8.16 0.07 8.24
CA ILE A 347 -8.00 -0.87 7.13
C ILE A 347 -7.66 -2.25 7.71
N PRO A 348 -8.41 -3.31 7.35
CA PRO A 348 -9.61 -3.31 6.52
C PRO A 348 -10.85 -2.80 7.28
N THR A 349 -11.64 -1.93 6.68
CA THR A 349 -12.95 -1.52 7.19
C THR A 349 -13.85 -1.15 6.01
N GLN A 350 -14.92 -1.93 5.84
CA GLN A 350 -15.90 -1.70 4.79
C GLN A 350 -17.03 -0.79 5.29
N ILE A 351 -17.42 0.15 4.44
CA ILE A 351 -18.57 1.03 4.66
C ILE A 351 -19.82 0.38 4.11
N LYS A 352 -20.88 0.39 4.91
CA LYS A 352 -22.20 -0.11 4.56
C LYS A 352 -23.05 0.96 3.88
N ALA A 353 -23.13 2.15 4.48
CA ALA A 353 -23.99 3.23 3.99
C ALA A 353 -23.46 4.63 4.34
N LEU A 354 -23.85 5.62 3.52
CA LEU A 354 -23.70 7.04 3.81
C LEU A 354 -25.04 7.64 4.25
N HIS A 355 -25.14 8.12 5.49
CA HIS A 355 -26.32 8.82 6.00
C HIS A 355 -26.14 10.33 5.82
N CYS A 356 -26.48 10.83 4.63
CA CYS A 356 -26.26 12.22 4.25
C CYS A 356 -27.46 13.16 4.50
N ASP A 357 -28.55 12.62 5.02
CA ASP A 357 -29.70 13.33 5.58
C ASP A 357 -29.47 13.77 7.04
N ARG A 358 -28.43 13.23 7.70
CA ARG A 358 -28.02 13.58 9.07
C ARG A 358 -27.06 14.76 9.11
N VAL A 359 -27.03 15.45 10.25
CA VAL A 359 -26.10 16.54 10.54
C VAL A 359 -25.53 16.37 11.96
N PRO A 360 -24.22 16.12 12.13
CA PRO A 360 -23.19 15.90 11.10
C PRO A 360 -23.49 14.68 10.21
N ILE A 361 -22.81 14.57 9.05
CA ILE A 361 -22.97 13.43 8.15
C ILE A 361 -22.42 12.19 8.86
N GLU A 362 -23.07 11.04 8.70
CA GLU A 362 -22.60 9.81 9.33
C GLU A 362 -22.27 8.73 8.30
N ILE A 363 -21.20 8.00 8.58
CA ILE A 363 -20.79 6.81 7.84
C ILE A 363 -21.10 5.59 8.70
N GLU A 364 -21.90 4.65 8.17
CA GLU A 364 -22.20 3.37 8.82
C GLU A 364 -21.20 2.30 8.36
N LEU A 365 -20.51 1.70 9.31
CA LEU A 365 -19.59 0.58 9.08
C LEU A 365 -20.38 -0.75 8.98
N MET A 366 -19.80 -1.78 8.38
CA MET A 366 -20.45 -3.10 8.27
C MET A 366 -20.79 -3.76 9.62
N ASN A 367 -20.10 -3.38 10.70
CA ASN A 367 -20.39 -3.85 12.06
C ASN A 367 -21.52 -3.05 12.76
N GLY A 368 -22.14 -2.09 12.07
CA GLY A 368 -23.21 -1.23 12.60
C GLY A 368 -22.74 -0.02 13.39
N GLN A 369 -21.43 0.19 13.53
CA GLN A 369 -20.89 1.40 14.15
C GLN A 369 -21.08 2.61 13.22
N HIS A 370 -21.40 3.77 13.80
CA HIS A 370 -21.53 5.04 13.10
C HIS A 370 -20.32 5.94 13.40
N VAL A 371 -19.79 6.59 12.38
CA VAL A 371 -18.73 7.61 12.51
C VAL A 371 -19.21 8.92 11.93
N ALA A 372 -19.23 9.97 12.77
CA ALA A 372 -19.69 11.31 12.41
C ALA A 372 -18.59 12.15 11.75
N SER A 373 -18.96 12.94 10.74
CA SER A 373 -18.04 13.86 10.05
C SER A 373 -18.74 15.10 9.49
N HIS A 374 -18.04 16.24 9.48
CA HIS A 374 -18.54 17.48 8.89
C HIS A 374 -18.52 17.46 7.36
N THR A 375 -17.53 16.78 6.77
CA THR A 375 -17.39 16.55 5.33
C THR A 375 -17.03 15.11 5.02
N VAL A 376 -17.36 14.64 3.80
CA VAL A 376 -17.03 13.27 3.35
C VAL A 376 -16.38 13.33 1.98
N VAL A 377 -15.33 12.52 1.77
CA VAL A 377 -14.67 12.35 0.48
C VAL A 377 -14.83 10.91 0.00
N ILE A 378 -15.57 10.74 -1.10
CA ILE A 378 -15.75 9.47 -1.80
C ILE A 378 -14.53 9.25 -2.70
N ALA A 379 -13.66 8.34 -2.28
CA ALA A 379 -12.43 7.95 -2.98
C ALA A 379 -12.40 6.43 -3.25
N THR A 380 -13.57 5.80 -3.38
CA THR A 380 -13.74 4.34 -3.47
C THR A 380 -13.27 3.72 -4.79
N GLY A 381 -12.87 4.54 -5.75
CA GLY A 381 -12.39 4.11 -7.05
C GLY A 381 -13.42 3.29 -7.83
N ALA A 382 -12.92 2.31 -8.56
CA ALA A 382 -13.73 1.38 -9.34
C ALA A 382 -13.21 -0.06 -9.15
N ALA A 383 -13.95 -1.04 -9.66
CA ALA A 383 -13.56 -2.44 -9.78
C ALA A 383 -13.59 -2.85 -11.26
N TYR A 384 -12.75 -3.82 -11.66
CA TYR A 384 -12.86 -4.39 -13.00
C TYR A 384 -14.23 -5.05 -13.19
N ARG A 385 -14.84 -4.79 -14.35
CA ARG A 385 -16.12 -5.33 -14.74
C ARG A 385 -15.98 -6.82 -14.99
N LYS A 386 -16.66 -7.64 -14.20
CA LYS A 386 -16.73 -9.07 -14.46
C LYS A 386 -17.45 -9.30 -15.80
N PRO A 387 -16.79 -9.89 -16.80
CA PRO A 387 -17.45 -10.22 -18.05
C PRO A 387 -18.46 -11.35 -17.83
N ALA A 388 -19.57 -11.33 -18.56
CA ALA A 388 -20.54 -12.42 -18.53
C ALA A 388 -19.96 -13.63 -19.29
N ILE A 389 -19.18 -14.44 -18.58
CA ILE A 389 -18.59 -15.69 -19.08
C ILE A 389 -19.18 -16.84 -18.26
N ALA A 390 -19.73 -17.84 -18.94
CA ALA A 390 -20.31 -19.01 -18.27
C ALA A 390 -19.25 -19.74 -17.44
N GLY A 391 -19.52 -19.92 -16.15
CA GLY A 391 -18.64 -20.60 -15.20
C GLY A 391 -17.56 -19.74 -14.56
N LEU A 392 -17.46 -18.43 -14.85
CA LEU A 392 -16.42 -17.55 -14.30
C LEU A 392 -16.37 -17.57 -12.76
N GLU A 393 -17.53 -17.47 -12.11
CA GLU A 393 -17.65 -17.43 -10.64
C GLU A 393 -17.07 -18.68 -9.96
N ARG A 394 -17.16 -19.85 -10.61
CA ARG A 394 -16.63 -21.11 -10.10
C ARG A 394 -15.11 -21.09 -9.95
N PHE A 395 -14.42 -20.36 -10.83
CA PHE A 395 -12.96 -20.36 -10.90
C PHE A 395 -12.33 -19.15 -10.20
N GLU A 396 -13.11 -18.34 -9.47
CA GLU A 396 -12.57 -17.23 -8.69
C GLU A 396 -11.68 -17.75 -7.55
N GLY A 397 -10.44 -17.26 -7.52
CA GLY A 397 -9.40 -17.77 -6.61
C GLY A 397 -8.83 -19.15 -6.97
N HIS A 398 -9.36 -19.80 -8.01
CA HIS A 398 -8.98 -21.16 -8.46
C HIS A 398 -8.52 -21.16 -9.93
N GLY A 399 -7.87 -20.06 -10.34
CA GLY A 399 -7.37 -19.87 -11.70
C GLY A 399 -7.81 -18.56 -12.35
N THR A 400 -8.73 -17.80 -11.77
CA THR A 400 -9.07 -16.45 -12.27
C THR A 400 -8.68 -15.35 -11.29
N TYR A 401 -8.07 -14.30 -11.84
CA TYR A 401 -7.49 -13.19 -11.08
C TYR A 401 -7.81 -11.84 -11.73
N TYR A 402 -7.94 -10.81 -10.89
CA TYR A 402 -8.23 -9.43 -11.32
C TYR A 402 -7.05 -8.48 -11.04
N TRP A 403 -5.87 -9.05 -10.85
CA TRP A 403 -4.59 -8.38 -10.61
C TRP A 403 -3.44 -9.35 -10.91
N ALA A 404 -2.21 -8.83 -11.01
CA ALA A 404 -1.01 -9.65 -11.15
C ALA A 404 0.03 -9.20 -10.12
N SER A 405 0.19 -9.97 -9.03
CA SER A 405 1.14 -9.70 -7.95
C SER A 405 2.25 -10.77 -7.89
N PRO A 406 3.29 -10.60 -7.05
CA PRO A 406 4.29 -11.64 -6.82
C PRO A 406 3.73 -12.99 -6.37
N VAL A 407 2.57 -13.00 -5.71
CA VAL A 407 1.90 -14.22 -5.27
C VAL A 407 1.39 -15.00 -6.49
N GLU A 408 0.59 -14.38 -7.35
CA GLU A 408 0.09 -15.05 -8.57
C GLU A 408 1.22 -15.34 -9.56
N ALA A 409 2.23 -14.49 -9.65
CA ALA A 409 3.39 -14.74 -10.51
C ALA A 409 4.18 -15.99 -10.09
N LYS A 410 4.23 -16.31 -8.79
CA LYS A 410 4.83 -17.56 -8.28
C LYS A 410 4.02 -18.78 -8.73
N LEU A 411 2.69 -18.70 -8.69
CA LEU A 411 1.78 -19.75 -9.17
C LEU A 411 1.91 -19.98 -10.68
N CYS A 412 2.12 -18.91 -11.45
CA CYS A 412 2.23 -18.98 -12.91
C CYS A 412 3.59 -19.49 -13.42
N LYS A 413 4.55 -19.79 -12.54
CA LYS A 413 5.93 -20.10 -12.93
C LYS A 413 5.97 -21.36 -13.82
N GLY A 414 6.41 -21.19 -15.06
CA GLY A 414 6.50 -22.29 -16.04
C GLY A 414 5.18 -22.72 -16.67
N CYS A 415 4.08 -22.01 -16.39
CA CYS A 415 2.76 -22.26 -16.97
C CYS A 415 2.43 -21.27 -18.10
N GLU A 416 1.53 -21.67 -19.00
CA GLU A 416 0.89 -20.75 -19.94
C GLU A 416 -0.27 -20.03 -19.25
N VAL A 417 -0.42 -18.74 -19.52
CA VAL A 417 -1.45 -17.89 -18.90
C VAL A 417 -2.20 -17.09 -19.96
N ALA A 418 -3.47 -16.78 -19.69
CA ALA A 418 -4.26 -15.88 -20.52
C ALA A 418 -4.53 -14.55 -19.79
N LEU A 419 -4.51 -13.45 -20.53
CA LEU A 419 -4.83 -12.13 -20.02
C LEU A 419 -5.80 -11.42 -20.97
N VAL A 420 -6.87 -10.86 -20.43
CA VAL A 420 -7.88 -10.11 -21.20
C VAL A 420 -7.77 -8.63 -20.88
N GLY A 421 -7.48 -7.79 -21.87
CA GLY A 421 -7.48 -6.34 -21.70
C GLY A 421 -6.55 -5.58 -22.66
N GLY A 422 -6.97 -4.37 -23.08
CA GLY A 422 -6.22 -3.52 -24.02
C GLY A 422 -5.72 -2.19 -23.45
N GLY A 423 -5.91 -1.94 -22.15
CA GLY A 423 -5.46 -0.71 -21.48
C GLY A 423 -4.06 -0.83 -20.87
N ASN A 424 -3.56 0.27 -20.29
CA ASN A 424 -2.23 0.28 -19.67
C ASN A 424 -2.04 -0.75 -18.56
N SER A 425 -3.04 -0.96 -17.68
CA SER A 425 -2.96 -1.93 -16.60
C SER A 425 -2.75 -3.35 -17.14
N ALA A 426 -3.46 -3.70 -18.21
CA ALA A 426 -3.29 -4.97 -18.92
C ALA A 426 -1.87 -5.09 -19.49
N GLY A 427 -1.38 -4.03 -20.15
CA GLY A 427 -0.03 -4.05 -20.74
C GLY A 427 1.09 -4.19 -19.71
N GLN A 428 0.97 -3.54 -18.55
CA GLN A 428 1.91 -3.69 -17.44
C GLN A 428 1.89 -5.12 -16.88
N ALA A 429 0.70 -5.71 -16.72
CA ALA A 429 0.55 -7.07 -16.26
C ALA A 429 1.11 -8.10 -17.26
N VAL A 430 0.94 -7.90 -18.58
CA VAL A 430 1.56 -8.74 -19.62
C VAL A 430 3.06 -8.74 -19.50
N VAL A 431 3.69 -7.56 -19.44
CA VAL A 431 5.16 -7.44 -19.33
C VAL A 431 5.67 -8.10 -18.06
N TYR A 432 4.93 -7.97 -16.95
CA TYR A 432 5.30 -8.59 -15.68
C TYR A 432 5.15 -10.12 -15.68
N LEU A 433 4.02 -10.64 -16.17
CA LEU A 433 3.76 -12.08 -16.22
C LEU A 433 4.69 -12.78 -17.22
N ALA A 434 5.06 -12.12 -18.33
CA ALA A 434 5.97 -12.67 -19.32
C ALA A 434 7.36 -12.99 -18.76
N SER A 435 7.79 -12.38 -17.64
CA SER A 435 9.05 -12.74 -16.98
C SER A 435 8.94 -13.95 -16.03
N HIS A 436 7.75 -14.51 -15.84
CA HIS A 436 7.47 -15.61 -14.89
C HIS A 436 6.82 -16.82 -15.57
N ALA A 437 5.86 -16.57 -16.48
CA ALA A 437 5.13 -17.57 -17.24
C ALA A 437 5.96 -18.12 -18.41
N SER A 438 5.67 -19.35 -18.86
CA SER A 438 6.27 -19.91 -20.07
C SER A 438 5.72 -19.22 -21.33
N HIS A 439 4.44 -18.85 -21.33
CA HIS A 439 3.77 -18.13 -22.41
C HIS A 439 2.62 -17.26 -21.88
N VAL A 440 2.38 -16.11 -22.51
CA VAL A 440 1.25 -15.22 -22.20
C VAL A 440 0.39 -15.00 -23.44
N HIS A 441 -0.86 -15.45 -23.39
CA HIS A 441 -1.88 -15.12 -24.38
C HIS A 441 -2.57 -13.80 -24.01
N LEU A 442 -2.37 -12.76 -24.80
CA LEU A 442 -3.04 -11.47 -24.63
C LEU A 442 -4.28 -11.39 -25.53
N LEU A 443 -5.47 -11.42 -24.94
CA LEU A 443 -6.75 -11.37 -25.65
C LEU A 443 -7.33 -9.96 -25.61
N ILE A 444 -7.63 -9.41 -26.79
CA ILE A 444 -8.31 -8.12 -26.93
C ILE A 444 -9.51 -8.22 -27.87
N ARG A 445 -10.55 -7.45 -27.58
CA ARG A 445 -11.73 -7.33 -28.46
C ARG A 445 -11.52 -6.35 -29.61
N SER A 446 -10.59 -5.41 -29.47
CA SER A 446 -10.25 -4.43 -30.50
C SER A 446 -9.33 -5.01 -31.58
N GLU A 447 -9.15 -4.22 -32.64
CA GLU A 447 -8.18 -4.44 -33.71
C GLU A 447 -6.72 -4.39 -33.25
N GLY A 448 -6.46 -3.59 -32.21
CA GLY A 448 -5.12 -3.25 -31.78
C GLY A 448 -5.12 -2.60 -30.40
N LEU A 449 -3.91 -2.29 -29.92
CA LEU A 449 -3.65 -1.74 -28.59
C LEU A 449 -3.54 -0.21 -28.60
N GLU A 450 -3.38 0.39 -29.77
CA GLU A 450 -3.01 1.79 -30.00
C GLU A 450 -4.07 2.79 -29.49
N THR A 451 -5.34 2.38 -29.44
CA THR A 451 -6.43 3.24 -28.99
C THR A 451 -6.39 3.52 -27.49
N SER A 452 -5.94 2.57 -26.67
CA SER A 452 -6.09 2.62 -25.20
C SER A 452 -4.80 2.38 -24.43
N MET A 453 -3.75 1.88 -25.07
CA MET A 453 -2.47 1.58 -24.45
C MET A 453 -1.40 2.60 -24.82
N SER A 454 -0.60 3.02 -23.83
CA SER A 454 0.56 3.88 -24.06
C SER A 454 1.58 3.22 -24.98
N ARG A 455 2.16 4.01 -25.90
CA ARG A 455 3.07 3.52 -26.93
C ARG A 455 4.23 2.66 -26.41
N TYR A 456 4.85 3.07 -25.30
CA TYR A 456 5.99 2.33 -24.73
C TYR A 456 5.63 0.89 -24.28
N LEU A 457 4.38 0.64 -23.85
CA LEU A 457 3.91 -0.69 -23.48
C LEU A 457 3.68 -1.53 -24.73
N ILE A 458 3.12 -0.94 -25.79
CA ILE A 458 2.94 -1.61 -27.08
C ILE A 458 4.30 -2.08 -27.61
N ASP A 459 5.30 -1.19 -27.61
CA ASP A 459 6.65 -1.51 -28.08
C ASP A 459 7.30 -2.61 -27.21
N ARG A 460 7.13 -2.57 -25.89
CA ARG A 460 7.61 -3.64 -24.99
C ARG A 460 6.92 -4.98 -25.26
N ILE A 461 5.60 -5.00 -25.40
CA ILE A 461 4.84 -6.21 -25.67
C ILE A 461 5.27 -6.83 -27.00
N ALA A 462 5.45 -6.01 -28.04
CA ALA A 462 5.92 -6.48 -29.35
C ALA A 462 7.33 -7.08 -29.31
N ALA A 463 8.16 -6.68 -28.35
CA ALA A 463 9.52 -7.20 -28.16
C ALA A 463 9.58 -8.51 -27.35
N LEU A 464 8.47 -8.96 -26.75
CA LEU A 464 8.44 -10.17 -25.93
C LEU A 464 8.17 -11.42 -26.79
N PRO A 465 9.12 -12.38 -26.88
CA PRO A 465 8.97 -13.55 -27.75
C PRO A 465 7.97 -14.58 -27.24
N ASN A 466 7.62 -14.53 -25.94
CA ASN A 466 6.69 -15.45 -25.29
C ASN A 466 5.28 -14.85 -25.09
N VAL A 467 4.93 -13.82 -25.87
CA VAL A 467 3.60 -13.20 -25.82
C VAL A 467 2.92 -13.32 -27.18
N THR A 468 1.70 -13.86 -27.19
CA THR A 468 0.84 -13.90 -28.39
C THR A 468 -0.34 -12.96 -28.23
N LEU A 469 -0.48 -12.01 -29.16
CA LEU A 469 -1.63 -11.09 -29.21
C LEU A 469 -2.77 -11.69 -30.06
N HIS A 470 -3.88 -12.01 -29.39
CA HIS A 470 -5.13 -12.47 -30.00
C HIS A 470 -6.09 -11.29 -30.18
N ARG A 471 -6.18 -10.77 -31.40
CA ARG A 471 -7.06 -9.65 -31.78
C ARG A 471 -8.50 -10.12 -31.98
N ARG A 472 -9.46 -9.22 -31.79
CA ARG A 472 -10.91 -9.50 -31.94
C ARG A 472 -11.33 -10.84 -31.31
N THR A 473 -10.79 -11.15 -30.13
CA THR A 473 -10.98 -12.45 -29.48
C THR A 473 -11.77 -12.27 -28.18
N SER A 474 -12.75 -13.15 -27.95
CA SER A 474 -13.57 -13.17 -26.73
C SER A 474 -13.70 -14.58 -26.18
N ILE A 475 -13.68 -14.72 -24.84
CA ILE A 475 -13.92 -15.98 -24.15
C ILE A 475 -15.43 -16.23 -24.10
N GLU A 476 -15.87 -17.40 -24.53
CA GLU A 476 -17.28 -17.83 -24.48
C GLU A 476 -17.57 -18.70 -23.26
N SER A 477 -16.66 -19.64 -22.96
CA SER A 477 -16.82 -20.57 -21.85
C SER A 477 -15.47 -21.00 -21.27
N MET A 478 -15.52 -21.53 -20.05
CA MET A 478 -14.37 -22.00 -19.29
C MET A 478 -14.58 -23.46 -18.89
N ALA A 479 -13.52 -24.25 -18.95
CA ALA A 479 -13.50 -25.65 -18.51
C ALA A 479 -12.48 -25.83 -17.38
N GLY A 480 -12.74 -26.80 -16.49
CA GLY A 480 -11.90 -27.04 -15.32
C GLY A 480 -11.97 -28.47 -14.82
N ASP A 481 -10.90 -28.88 -14.14
CA ASP A 481 -10.76 -30.15 -13.45
C ASP A 481 -11.15 -29.95 -11.98
N GLY A 482 -12.37 -30.33 -11.61
CA GLY A 482 -12.92 -29.91 -10.30
C GLY A 482 -13.06 -28.39 -10.26
N ASP A 483 -12.57 -27.74 -9.22
CA ASP A 483 -12.67 -26.28 -9.08
C ASP A 483 -11.52 -25.51 -9.75
N ALA A 484 -10.53 -26.21 -10.29
CA ALA A 484 -9.38 -25.59 -10.94
C ALA A 484 -9.63 -25.35 -12.44
N LEU A 485 -9.32 -24.14 -12.92
CA LEU A 485 -9.36 -23.81 -14.35
C LEU A 485 -8.36 -24.68 -15.14
N SER A 486 -8.79 -25.26 -16.27
CA SER A 486 -7.94 -26.06 -17.16
C SER A 486 -7.93 -25.59 -18.61
N ALA A 487 -9.02 -24.95 -19.10
CA ALA A 487 -9.05 -24.41 -20.45
C ALA A 487 -10.03 -23.23 -20.66
N LEU A 488 -9.77 -22.44 -21.70
CA LEU A 488 -10.63 -21.35 -22.18
C LEU A 488 -11.08 -21.64 -23.61
N ASN A 489 -12.38 -21.57 -23.86
CA ASN A 489 -12.93 -21.62 -25.21
C ASN A 489 -13.23 -20.20 -25.69
N CYS A 490 -12.59 -19.81 -26.78
CA CYS A 490 -12.62 -18.47 -27.33
C CYS A 490 -13.19 -18.47 -28.75
N THR A 491 -13.84 -17.37 -29.11
CA THR A 491 -14.19 -17.06 -30.49
C THR A 491 -13.21 -16.05 -31.05
N THR A 492 -12.67 -16.38 -32.22
CA THR A 492 -11.71 -15.56 -32.97
C THR A 492 -12.25 -15.27 -34.37
N PRO A 493 -11.67 -14.31 -35.12
CA PRO A 493 -12.02 -14.10 -36.52
C PRO A 493 -11.83 -15.32 -37.43
N ASN A 494 -10.98 -16.27 -37.02
CA ASN A 494 -10.65 -17.47 -37.78
C ASN A 494 -11.46 -18.70 -37.35
N GLY A 495 -12.41 -18.54 -36.42
CA GLY A 495 -13.19 -19.63 -35.83
C GLY A 495 -12.89 -19.86 -34.35
N PRO A 496 -13.42 -20.95 -33.77
CA PRO A 496 -13.23 -21.28 -32.36
C PRO A 496 -11.76 -21.63 -32.06
N LEU A 497 -11.28 -21.22 -30.89
CA LEU A 497 -9.94 -21.47 -30.37
C LEU A 497 -10.03 -21.95 -28.92
N THR A 498 -9.39 -23.06 -28.60
CA THR A 498 -9.24 -23.51 -27.21
C THR A 498 -7.82 -23.24 -26.75
N LEU A 499 -7.69 -22.61 -25.57
CA LEU A 499 -6.42 -22.35 -24.90
C LEU A 499 -6.35 -23.21 -23.63
N GLU A 500 -5.37 -24.09 -23.52
CA GLU A 500 -5.12 -24.89 -22.32
C GLU A 500 -4.33 -24.07 -21.31
N VAL A 501 -5.03 -23.34 -20.46
CA VAL A 501 -4.44 -22.44 -19.47
C VAL A 501 -5.07 -22.65 -18.11
N ARG A 502 -4.26 -22.59 -17.06
CA ARG A 502 -4.71 -22.71 -15.66
C ARG A 502 -4.93 -21.37 -14.98
N HIS A 503 -4.48 -20.29 -15.61
CA HIS A 503 -4.52 -18.94 -15.04
C HIS A 503 -5.04 -17.93 -16.07
N LEU A 504 -6.11 -17.23 -15.71
CA LEU A 504 -6.77 -16.18 -16.48
C LEU A 504 -6.75 -14.87 -15.67
N PHE A 505 -6.23 -13.82 -16.28
CA PHE A 505 -6.15 -12.48 -15.72
C PHE A 505 -7.12 -11.53 -16.43
N LEU A 506 -8.02 -10.88 -15.69
CA LEU A 506 -9.06 -10.01 -16.25
C LEU A 506 -8.78 -8.53 -15.96
N PHE A 507 -8.46 -7.77 -17.01
CA PHE A 507 -8.24 -6.31 -17.00
C PHE A 507 -9.24 -5.62 -17.95
N THR A 508 -10.52 -5.74 -17.63
CA THR A 508 -11.66 -5.26 -18.43
C THR A 508 -12.03 -3.80 -18.12
N GLY A 509 -13.13 -3.27 -18.69
CA GLY A 509 -13.67 -1.96 -18.30
C GLY A 509 -14.02 -1.90 -16.80
N ALA A 510 -14.32 -0.73 -16.24
CA ALA A 510 -14.50 -0.55 -14.80
C ALA A 510 -15.97 -0.28 -14.41
N ASN A 511 -16.38 -0.77 -13.25
CA ASN A 511 -17.62 -0.40 -12.56
C ASN A 511 -17.25 0.38 -11.28
N PRO A 512 -17.81 1.57 -11.04
CA PRO A 512 -17.50 2.36 -9.86
C PRO A 512 -18.02 1.69 -8.57
N ASN A 513 -17.31 1.90 -7.46
CA ASN A 513 -17.69 1.35 -6.16
C ASN A 513 -18.66 2.31 -5.44
N THR A 514 -19.91 2.38 -5.91
CA THR A 514 -20.92 3.38 -5.49
C THR A 514 -22.17 2.80 -4.82
N SER A 515 -22.35 1.48 -4.73
CA SER A 515 -23.57 0.86 -4.18
C SER A 515 -23.86 1.23 -2.71
N TRP A 516 -22.84 1.57 -1.93
CA TRP A 516 -22.99 2.03 -0.54
C TRP A 516 -23.58 3.45 -0.42
N LEU A 517 -23.75 4.14 -1.56
CA LEU A 517 -24.42 5.43 -1.63
C LEU A 517 -25.93 5.30 -1.84
N ASP A 518 -26.44 4.07 -2.02
CA ASP A 518 -27.88 3.82 -2.14
C ASP A 518 -28.61 4.39 -0.91
N GLY A 519 -29.61 5.23 -1.15
CA GLY A 519 -30.34 5.96 -0.10
C GLY A 519 -29.75 7.32 0.26
N CYS A 520 -28.52 7.63 -0.17
CA CYS A 520 -27.99 8.99 -0.15
C CYS A 520 -28.24 9.69 -1.50
N SER A 521 -28.60 10.98 -1.47
CA SER A 521 -28.92 11.79 -2.66
C SER A 521 -27.71 12.19 -3.51
N VAL A 522 -26.68 11.33 -3.61
CA VAL A 522 -25.51 11.51 -4.48
C VAL A 522 -25.85 11.03 -5.90
N ASN A 523 -25.79 11.93 -6.87
CA ASN A 523 -26.13 11.64 -8.26
C ASN A 523 -24.98 10.91 -8.98
N THR A 524 -25.34 9.95 -9.83
CA THR A 524 -24.40 9.24 -10.71
C THR A 524 -24.79 9.38 -12.18
N ASP A 525 -23.82 9.18 -13.08
CA ASP A 525 -24.09 9.03 -14.51
C ASP A 525 -24.72 7.66 -14.84
N GLN A 526 -25.00 7.42 -16.13
CA GLN A 526 -25.56 6.14 -16.60
C GLN A 526 -24.66 4.93 -16.34
N GLY A 527 -23.35 5.15 -16.15
CA GLY A 527 -22.37 4.12 -15.79
C GLY A 527 -22.21 3.92 -14.29
N GLY A 528 -22.96 4.67 -13.46
CA GLY A 528 -22.91 4.63 -12.00
C GLY A 528 -21.77 5.46 -11.40
N PHE A 529 -21.03 6.26 -12.19
CA PHE A 529 -19.94 7.09 -11.67
C PHE A 529 -20.49 8.38 -11.06
N VAL A 530 -19.89 8.85 -9.96
CA VAL A 530 -20.39 10.01 -9.21
C VAL A 530 -20.21 11.29 -10.03
N LEU A 531 -21.29 12.06 -10.17
CA LEU A 531 -21.28 13.37 -10.80
C LEU A 531 -20.77 14.43 -9.81
N THR A 532 -19.93 15.35 -10.28
CA THR A 532 -19.39 16.46 -9.46
C THR A 532 -19.41 17.78 -10.19
N GLY A 533 -19.36 18.89 -9.44
CA GLY A 533 -19.25 20.24 -9.97
C GLY A 533 -20.33 20.56 -10.99
N SER A 534 -19.94 21.10 -12.15
CA SER A 534 -20.88 21.49 -13.20
C SER A 534 -21.71 20.32 -13.76
N ALA A 535 -21.23 19.07 -13.65
CA ALA A 535 -21.95 17.90 -14.13
C ALA A 535 -23.14 17.51 -13.24
N VAL A 536 -23.23 18.08 -12.02
CA VAL A 536 -24.37 17.92 -11.12
C VAL A 536 -25.59 18.73 -11.59
N ALA A 537 -25.40 19.73 -12.47
CA ALA A 537 -26.42 20.73 -12.75
C ALA A 537 -27.23 20.49 -14.06
N GLY A 538 -28.41 19.91 -13.85
CA GLY A 538 -29.69 20.36 -14.40
C GLY A 538 -30.52 21.20 -13.39
N SER A 539 -29.92 21.65 -12.27
CA SER A 539 -30.55 22.53 -11.27
C SER A 539 -29.58 23.65 -10.89
N VAL A 540 -30.06 24.89 -10.94
CA VAL A 540 -29.27 26.13 -10.94
C VAL A 540 -28.87 26.57 -9.51
N ALA A 541 -28.60 25.62 -8.60
CA ALA A 541 -28.37 25.99 -7.19
C ALA A 541 -27.37 25.11 -6.40
N TYR A 542 -26.85 24.00 -6.94
CA TYR A 542 -26.01 23.06 -6.18
C TYR A 542 -24.66 22.78 -6.87
N GLY A 543 -23.57 22.77 -6.08
CA GLY A 543 -22.20 22.42 -6.51
C GLY A 543 -21.33 23.60 -6.97
N THR A 544 -20.94 24.51 -6.07
CA THR A 544 -20.01 25.61 -6.45
C THR A 544 -18.57 25.13 -6.64
N LYS A 545 -18.23 23.97 -6.09
CA LYS A 545 -16.88 23.41 -6.10
C LYS A 545 -16.77 22.26 -7.10
N SER A 546 -15.66 22.17 -7.81
CA SER A 546 -15.50 21.23 -8.94
C SER A 546 -15.55 19.75 -8.56
N LEU A 547 -15.23 19.40 -7.31
CA LEU A 547 -15.20 18.02 -6.81
C LEU A 547 -16.37 17.72 -5.86
N GLU A 548 -17.24 18.69 -5.59
CA GLU A 548 -18.42 18.52 -4.74
C GLU A 548 -19.53 17.78 -5.53
N THR A 549 -20.21 16.86 -4.86
CA THR A 549 -21.31 16.06 -5.42
C THR A 549 -22.63 16.85 -5.39
N SER A 550 -23.76 16.19 -5.67
CA SER A 550 -25.10 16.74 -5.43
C SER A 550 -25.45 16.94 -3.95
N VAL A 551 -24.63 16.43 -3.03
CA VAL A 551 -24.82 16.59 -1.59
C VAL A 551 -23.77 17.58 -1.04
N PRO A 552 -24.19 18.72 -0.45
CA PRO A 552 -23.27 19.70 0.10
C PRO A 552 -22.34 19.14 1.18
N GLY A 553 -21.04 19.40 1.03
CA GLY A 553 -20.00 18.86 1.93
C GLY A 553 -19.62 17.39 1.67
N VAL A 554 -20.19 16.74 0.64
CA VAL A 554 -19.76 15.43 0.14
C VAL A 554 -19.05 15.64 -1.20
N PHE A 555 -17.81 15.18 -1.29
CA PHE A 555 -16.95 15.29 -2.46
C PHE A 555 -16.67 13.90 -3.06
N ALA A 556 -16.32 13.84 -4.35
CA ALA A 556 -15.86 12.62 -4.99
C ALA A 556 -14.58 12.86 -5.80
N ILE A 557 -13.62 11.94 -5.70
CA ILE A 557 -12.30 12.06 -6.34
C ILE A 557 -11.80 10.71 -6.88
N GLY A 558 -10.92 10.79 -7.87
CA GLY A 558 -10.30 9.62 -8.50
C GLY A 558 -11.29 8.82 -9.34
N ASP A 559 -11.07 7.51 -9.42
CA ASP A 559 -11.71 6.67 -10.43
C ASP A 559 -13.22 6.45 -10.20
N VAL A 560 -13.76 6.81 -9.03
CA VAL A 560 -15.22 6.76 -8.75
C VAL A 560 -15.98 7.89 -9.44
N ARG A 561 -15.29 8.99 -9.76
CA ARG A 561 -15.87 10.21 -10.34
C ARG A 561 -16.09 10.04 -11.85
N SER A 562 -17.19 10.56 -12.35
CA SER A 562 -17.46 10.62 -13.79
C SER A 562 -16.41 11.48 -14.50
N GLU A 563 -16.03 11.09 -15.71
CA GLU A 563 -15.04 11.79 -16.56
C GLU A 563 -13.67 12.04 -15.91
N SER A 564 -13.30 11.32 -14.84
CA SER A 564 -11.94 11.42 -14.31
C SER A 564 -10.92 10.75 -15.23
N THR A 565 -9.68 11.23 -15.18
CA THR A 565 -8.60 10.81 -16.12
C THR A 565 -8.21 9.33 -15.98
N LYS A 566 -8.62 8.66 -14.89
CA LYS A 566 -8.26 7.26 -14.55
C LYS A 566 -6.74 7.02 -14.54
N ARG A 567 -6.00 7.94 -13.91
CA ARG A 567 -4.54 7.92 -13.78
C ARG A 567 -4.13 8.16 -12.33
N VAL A 568 -3.11 7.43 -11.86
CA VAL A 568 -2.59 7.56 -10.48
C VAL A 568 -2.19 9.01 -10.16
N ALA A 569 -1.43 9.68 -11.04
CA ALA A 569 -1.01 11.06 -10.80
C ALA A 569 -2.19 12.06 -10.76
N ALA A 570 -3.19 11.87 -11.62
CA ALA A 570 -4.40 12.70 -11.62
C ALA A 570 -5.23 12.48 -10.35
N ALA A 571 -5.38 11.22 -9.93
CA ALA A 571 -6.07 10.84 -8.69
C ALA A 571 -5.40 11.48 -7.46
N VAL A 572 -4.06 11.45 -7.39
CA VAL A 572 -3.29 12.15 -6.33
C VAL A 572 -3.52 13.66 -6.39
N GLY A 573 -3.52 14.26 -7.59
CA GLY A 573 -3.80 15.68 -7.78
C GLY A 573 -5.19 16.09 -7.31
N GLU A 574 -6.23 15.30 -7.63
CA GLU A 574 -7.60 15.52 -7.12
C GLU A 574 -7.66 15.39 -5.59
N GLY A 575 -6.92 14.43 -5.01
CA GLY A 575 -6.83 14.27 -3.55
C GLY A 575 -6.18 15.45 -2.84
N ALA A 576 -5.20 16.11 -3.46
CA ALA A 576 -4.66 17.37 -2.94
C ALA A 576 -5.67 18.52 -3.11
N ALA A 577 -6.30 18.62 -4.29
CA ALA A 577 -7.19 19.72 -4.63
C ALA A 577 -8.48 19.76 -3.79
N VAL A 578 -9.02 18.60 -3.38
CA VAL A 578 -10.26 18.53 -2.60
C VAL A 578 -10.12 19.15 -1.22
N VAL A 579 -8.92 19.11 -0.61
CA VAL A 579 -8.68 19.67 0.73
C VAL A 579 -8.92 21.18 0.77
N SER A 580 -8.48 21.90 -0.26
CA SER A 580 -8.81 23.33 -0.41
C SER A 580 -10.31 23.60 -0.51
N GLN A 581 -11.07 22.70 -1.15
CA GLN A 581 -12.53 22.83 -1.25
C GLN A 581 -13.23 22.53 0.09
N ILE A 582 -12.71 21.56 0.86
CA ILE A 582 -13.15 21.24 2.22
C ILE A 582 -13.01 22.46 3.12
N HIS A 583 -11.84 23.13 3.13
CA HIS A 583 -11.66 24.36 3.92
C HIS A 583 -12.69 25.44 3.59
N GLY A 584 -13.12 25.53 2.33
CA GLY A 584 -14.14 26.48 1.90
C GLY A 584 -15.55 26.23 2.45
N VAL A 585 -15.84 25.03 2.96
CA VAL A 585 -17.18 24.66 3.46
C VAL A 585 -17.19 24.24 4.93
N LEU A 586 -16.04 23.84 5.49
CA LEU A 586 -15.94 23.21 6.80
C LEU A 586 -16.57 24.03 7.92
N GLY A 587 -16.27 25.33 8.01
CA GLY A 587 -16.83 26.20 9.06
C GLY A 587 -18.37 26.31 9.00
N ALA A 588 -18.95 26.34 7.79
CA ALA A 588 -20.40 26.32 7.63
C ALA A 588 -21.02 24.97 8.03
N ARG A 589 -20.33 23.85 7.74
CA ARG A 589 -20.75 22.50 8.16
C ARG A 589 -20.69 22.31 9.67
N GLN A 590 -19.63 22.80 10.32
CA GLN A 590 -19.48 22.80 11.77
C GLN A 590 -20.61 23.63 12.44
N ALA A 591 -20.88 24.83 11.94
CA ALA A 591 -21.96 25.67 12.46
C ALA A 591 -23.34 25.02 12.28
N LEU A 592 -23.57 24.29 11.18
CA LEU A 592 -24.82 23.55 10.96
C LEU A 592 -25.00 22.42 11.98
N ALA A 593 -23.96 21.64 12.25
CA ALA A 593 -23.99 20.57 13.24
C ALA A 593 -24.23 21.10 14.66
N GLN A 594 -23.59 22.22 15.02
CA GLN A 594 -23.82 22.88 16.32
C GLN A 594 -25.27 23.32 16.50
N ARG A 595 -25.92 23.84 15.44
CA ARG A 595 -27.34 24.25 15.49
C ARG A 595 -28.29 23.05 15.59
N ALA A 596 -28.00 21.96 14.87
CA ALA A 596 -28.77 20.73 14.94
C ALA A 596 -28.76 20.16 16.37
N ASN A 597 -27.60 20.13 17.02
CA ASN A 597 -27.47 19.65 18.41
C ASN A 597 -28.09 20.59 19.46
N ALA A 598 -28.25 21.89 19.15
CA ALA A 598 -28.81 22.89 20.07
C ALA A 598 -30.35 22.95 20.06
N THR A 599 -31.01 22.25 19.13
CA THR A 599 -32.48 22.23 19.03
C THR A 599 -33.01 21.04 19.84
N PRO A 600 -33.72 21.22 20.97
CA PRO A 600 -34.27 20.10 21.72
C PRO A 600 -35.32 19.37 20.87
N ALA A 601 -35.30 18.03 20.93
CA ALA A 601 -36.23 17.14 20.24
C ALA A 601 -37.70 17.38 20.61
#